data_AF-A0A2T5LM11-F1
#
_entry.id   AF-A0A2T5LM11-F1
#
_cell.length_a   1.000
_cell.length_b   1.000
_cell.length_c   1.000
_cell.angle_alpha   90.00
_cell.angle_beta   90.00
_cell.angle_gamma   90.00
#
_symmetry.space_group_name_H-M   'P 1'
#
loop_
_entity.id
_entity.type
_entity.pdbx_description
1 polymer ?
#
loop_
_entity_poly.entity_id
_entity_poly.type
_entity_poly.pdbx_seq_one_letter_code
_entity_poly.pdbx_strand_id
1 'polypeptide(L)'
;ISAQSVDDGDLCTKAYEICTPFLTPRLARPRLMNEGLFRPFRYCYRTWKDGAVAFRHELIQTSKDWEALGFSGSCPFSLPFAEETDLHQKEYRRFEAAQNLKRDLSNLLDCASDGWVPPEGWEAAKAENRAMFQGMLQAVLENKDPDDDEPIRNEGDLRDIWPFDLLEED
;
A
#
# COMPACT_ATOMS: atom_id res chain seq x y z
N ILE A 1 -6.36 -33.02 -23.23
CA ILE A 1 -7.17 -32.03 -22.50
C ILE A 1 -6.49 -31.86 -21.15
N SER A 2 -5.67 -30.82 -21.01
CA SER A 2 -4.95 -30.57 -19.75
C SER A 2 -5.90 -29.88 -18.79
N ALA A 3 -6.13 -30.47 -17.61
CA ALA A 3 -6.88 -29.82 -16.55
C ALA A 3 -6.04 -28.67 -16.00
N GLN A 4 -6.49 -27.43 -16.20
CA GLN A 4 -5.96 -26.29 -15.47
C GLN A 4 -6.26 -26.52 -13.98
N SER A 5 -5.22 -26.54 -13.14
CA SER A 5 -5.37 -26.41 -11.70
C SER A 5 -5.97 -25.02 -11.47
N VAL A 6 -7.26 -24.97 -11.14
CA VAL A 6 -7.91 -23.72 -10.76
C VAL A 6 -7.25 -23.28 -9.45
N ASP A 7 -6.75 -22.06 -9.40
CA ASP A 7 -6.16 -21.48 -8.19
C ASP A 7 -7.19 -21.54 -7.05
N ASP A 8 -6.83 -22.17 -5.93
CA ASP A 8 -7.74 -22.36 -4.80
C ASP A 8 -8.20 -21.01 -4.21
N GLY A 9 -7.38 -19.95 -4.34
CA GLY A 9 -7.69 -18.58 -3.95
C GLY A 9 -8.81 -17.96 -4.79
N ASP A 10 -8.75 -18.12 -6.11
CA ASP A 10 -9.82 -17.70 -7.03
C ASP A 10 -11.15 -18.41 -6.75
N LEU A 11 -11.12 -19.71 -6.43
CA LEU A 11 -12.32 -20.46 -6.05
C LEU A 11 -12.93 -19.94 -4.74
N CYS A 12 -12.08 -19.67 -3.73
CA CYS A 12 -12.51 -19.09 -2.46
C CYS A 12 -13.15 -17.71 -2.66
N THR A 13 -12.56 -16.87 -3.51
CA THR A 13 -13.07 -15.53 -3.80
C THR A 13 -14.43 -15.59 -4.49
N LYS A 14 -14.59 -16.45 -5.50
CA LYS A 14 -15.87 -16.65 -6.21
C LYS A 14 -16.95 -17.21 -5.28
N ALA A 15 -16.61 -18.21 -4.47
CA ALA A 15 -17.54 -18.78 -3.51
C ALA A 15 -17.98 -17.71 -2.47
N TYR A 16 -17.03 -16.93 -1.97
CA TYR A 16 -17.30 -15.82 -1.06
C TYR A 16 -18.21 -14.76 -1.70
N GLU A 17 -17.95 -14.35 -2.94
CA GLU A 17 -18.79 -13.40 -3.68
C GLU A 17 -20.20 -13.90 -3.92
N ILE A 18 -20.36 -15.18 -4.27
CA ILE A 18 -21.67 -15.78 -4.52
C ILE A 18 -22.44 -15.98 -3.22
N CYS A 19 -21.81 -16.50 -2.16
CA CYS A 19 -22.49 -16.85 -0.92
C CYS A 19 -22.80 -15.64 -0.04
N THR A 20 -21.95 -14.61 -0.03
CA THR A 20 -22.10 -13.43 0.86
C THR A 20 -23.46 -12.74 0.72
N PRO A 21 -24.00 -12.48 -0.49
CA PRO A 21 -25.32 -11.87 -0.63
C PRO A 21 -26.45 -12.67 0.01
N PHE A 22 -26.39 -14.00 -0.02
CA PHE A 22 -27.40 -14.87 0.58
C PHE A 22 -27.27 -14.97 2.10
N LEU A 23 -26.03 -15.08 2.59
CA LEU A 23 -25.76 -15.25 4.02
C LEU A 23 -25.83 -13.93 4.79
N THR A 24 -25.54 -12.80 4.14
CA THR A 24 -25.52 -11.46 4.75
C THR A 24 -26.27 -10.43 3.89
N PRO A 25 -27.59 -10.59 3.69
CA PRO A 25 -28.37 -9.75 2.77
C PRO A 25 -28.33 -8.25 3.14
N ARG A 26 -28.14 -7.92 4.42
CA ARG A 26 -27.99 -6.53 4.88
C ARG A 26 -26.69 -5.87 4.43
N LEU A 27 -25.62 -6.65 4.26
CA LEU A 27 -24.30 -6.17 3.81
C LEU A 27 -24.10 -6.32 2.30
N ALA A 28 -24.93 -7.14 1.64
CA ALA A 28 -24.89 -7.39 0.21
C ALA A 28 -24.94 -6.10 -0.60
N ARG A 29 -25.90 -5.21 -0.30
CA ARG A 29 -26.08 -3.97 -1.06
C ARG A 29 -24.89 -3.01 -0.95
N PRO A 30 -24.41 -2.64 0.27
CA PRO A 30 -23.19 -1.82 0.39
C PRO A 30 -21.96 -2.44 -0.29
N ARG A 31 -21.82 -3.77 -0.23
CA ARG A 31 -20.69 -4.48 -0.86
C ARG A 31 -20.71 -4.40 -2.39
N LEU A 32 -21.89 -4.35 -3.00
CA LEU A 32 -22.06 -4.22 -4.45
C LEU A 32 -21.92 -2.77 -4.94
N MET A 33 -21.82 -1.79 -4.05
CA MET A 33 -21.59 -0.40 -4.43
C MET A 33 -20.14 -0.21 -4.90
N ASN A 34 -19.93 0.76 -5.79
CA ASN A 34 -18.60 1.07 -6.31
C ASN A 34 -17.65 1.38 -5.16
N GLU A 35 -16.53 0.66 -5.09
CA GLU A 35 -15.54 0.83 -4.03
C GLU A 35 -15.00 2.26 -3.94
N GLY A 36 -14.94 3.00 -5.06
CA GLY A 36 -14.52 4.39 -5.11
C GLY A 36 -15.30 5.30 -4.17
N LEU A 37 -16.56 4.94 -3.84
CA LEU A 37 -17.35 5.66 -2.82
C LEU A 37 -16.76 5.55 -1.41
N PHE A 38 -16.08 4.44 -1.11
CA PHE A 38 -15.60 4.13 0.23
C PHE A 38 -14.10 4.35 0.39
N ARG A 39 -13.32 4.33 -0.69
CA ARG A 39 -11.86 4.43 -0.62
C ARG A 39 -11.36 5.68 0.13
N PRO A 40 -11.90 6.90 -0.07
CA PRO A 40 -11.48 8.06 0.73
C PRO A 40 -11.61 7.83 2.24
N PHE A 41 -12.66 7.14 2.68
CA PHE A 41 -12.90 6.81 4.09
C PHE A 41 -11.94 5.74 4.63
N ARG A 42 -11.36 4.89 3.77
CA ARG A 42 -10.35 3.90 4.16
C ARG A 42 -9.00 4.55 4.51
N TYR A 43 -8.72 5.76 4.02
CA TYR A 43 -7.44 6.44 4.23
C TYR A 43 -7.53 7.70 5.10
N CYS A 44 -8.67 8.38 5.17
CA CYS A 44 -8.79 9.67 5.85
C CYS A 44 -8.36 9.61 7.34
N TYR A 45 -8.67 8.51 8.03
CA TYR A 45 -8.37 8.34 9.46
C TYR A 45 -6.90 7.96 9.74
N ARG A 46 -6.13 7.58 8.72
CA ARG A 46 -4.71 7.18 8.85
C ARG A 46 -3.74 8.25 8.39
N THR A 47 -4.22 9.43 8.01
CA THR A 47 -3.37 10.52 7.50
C THR A 47 -2.31 10.99 8.48
N TRP A 48 -2.57 10.88 9.79
CA TRP A 48 -1.59 11.18 10.85
C TRP A 48 -0.49 10.11 10.99
N LYS A 49 -0.76 8.87 10.54
CA LYS A 49 0.15 7.72 10.68
C LYS A 49 0.92 7.44 9.40
N ASP A 50 0.23 7.37 8.26
CA ASP A 50 0.83 7.01 6.97
C ASP A 50 0.99 8.21 6.02
N GLY A 51 0.67 9.42 6.49
CA GLY A 51 0.68 10.63 5.68
C GLY A 51 -0.58 10.85 4.85
N ALA A 52 -0.71 12.05 4.29
CA ALA A 52 -1.89 12.46 3.54
C ALA A 52 -1.90 11.99 2.07
N VAL A 53 -0.80 11.42 1.58
CA VAL A 53 -0.60 11.12 0.14
C VAL A 53 -1.66 10.15 -0.38
N ALA A 54 -1.89 9.02 0.29
CA ALA A 54 -2.91 8.06 -0.14
C ALA A 54 -4.32 8.63 -0.09
N PHE A 55 -4.63 9.43 0.93
CA PHE A 55 -5.93 10.09 1.02
C PHE A 55 -6.11 11.11 -0.12
N ARG A 56 -5.09 11.92 -0.43
CA ARG A 56 -5.09 12.83 -1.57
C ARG A 56 -5.30 12.09 -2.89
N HIS A 57 -4.66 10.93 -3.06
CA HIS A 57 -4.85 10.09 -4.24
C HIS A 57 -6.32 9.69 -4.40
N GLU A 58 -6.96 9.19 -3.34
CA GLU A 58 -8.37 8.80 -3.40
C GLU A 58 -9.33 9.99 -3.62
N LEU A 59 -9.00 11.18 -3.12
CA LEU A 59 -9.77 12.40 -3.42
C LEU A 59 -9.65 12.78 -4.91
N ILE A 60 -8.46 12.66 -5.50
CA ILE A 60 -8.25 12.89 -6.93
C ILE A 60 -9.03 11.87 -7.76
N GLN A 61 -8.97 10.58 -7.43
CA GLN A 61 -9.74 9.54 -8.14
C GLN A 61 -11.24 9.77 -8.00
N THR A 62 -11.72 10.10 -6.79
CA THR A 62 -13.13 10.43 -6.54
C THR A 62 -13.60 11.63 -7.36
N SER A 63 -12.75 12.65 -7.51
CA SER A 63 -13.05 13.83 -8.33
C SER A 63 -13.10 13.48 -9.83
N LYS A 64 -12.20 12.63 -10.32
CA LYS A 64 -12.21 12.11 -11.71
C LYS A 64 -13.47 11.28 -12.00
N ASP A 65 -13.87 10.43 -11.06
CA ASP A 65 -14.99 9.50 -11.22
C ASP A 65 -16.32 10.07 -10.71
N TRP A 66 -16.39 11.37 -10.39
CA TRP A 66 -17.52 11.98 -9.67
C TRP A 66 -18.90 11.66 -10.27
N GLU A 67 -19.05 11.81 -11.58
CA GLU A 67 -20.29 11.50 -12.30
C GLU A 67 -20.55 9.99 -12.35
N ALA A 68 -19.52 9.17 -12.58
CA ALA A 68 -19.62 7.71 -12.62
C ALA A 68 -19.98 7.11 -11.24
N LEU A 69 -19.63 7.81 -10.16
CA LEU A 69 -20.03 7.47 -8.79
C LEU A 69 -21.48 7.89 -8.47
N GLY A 70 -22.15 8.60 -9.39
CA GLY A 70 -23.54 9.01 -9.26
C GLY A 70 -23.74 10.28 -8.41
N PHE A 71 -22.68 11.06 -8.18
CA PHE A 71 -22.80 12.31 -7.45
C PHE A 71 -23.34 13.44 -8.33
N SER A 72 -24.21 14.27 -7.76
CA SER A 72 -24.77 15.44 -8.42
C SER A 72 -23.90 16.68 -8.24
N GLY A 73 -23.93 17.58 -9.22
CA GLY A 73 -23.21 18.86 -9.16
C GLY A 73 -21.71 18.71 -9.39
N SER A 74 -20.96 19.80 -9.21
CA SER A 74 -19.50 19.79 -9.31
C SER A 74 -18.86 19.21 -8.05
N CYS A 75 -17.80 18.40 -8.22
CA CYS A 75 -16.98 17.96 -7.10
C CYS A 75 -16.42 19.17 -6.33
N PRO A 76 -16.52 19.21 -4.98
CA PRO A 76 -15.94 20.29 -4.18
C PRO A 76 -14.40 20.21 -4.11
N PHE A 77 -13.82 19.05 -4.43
CA PHE A 77 -12.39 18.89 -4.55
C PHE A 77 -11.97 19.12 -6.02
N SER A 78 -11.39 20.29 -6.27
CA SER A 78 -10.86 20.63 -7.58
C SER A 78 -9.70 19.71 -7.96
N LEU A 79 -9.70 19.25 -9.21
CA LEU A 79 -8.57 18.49 -9.72
C LEU A 79 -7.30 19.36 -9.73
N PRO A 80 -6.16 18.80 -9.31
CA PRO A 80 -4.88 19.50 -9.34
C PRO A 80 -4.48 19.86 -10.78
N PHE A 81 -3.60 20.86 -10.92
CA PHE A 81 -2.99 21.18 -12.21
C PHE A 81 -2.03 20.05 -12.66
N ALA A 82 -1.60 20.07 -13.92
CA ALA A 82 -0.75 19.00 -14.48
C ALA A 82 0.54 18.79 -13.68
N GLU A 83 1.25 19.87 -13.34
CA GLU A 83 2.48 19.81 -12.54
C GLU A 83 2.25 19.21 -11.14
N GLU A 84 1.17 19.61 -10.46
CA GLU A 84 0.78 19.06 -9.16
C GLU A 84 0.36 17.58 -9.26
N THR A 85 -0.18 17.17 -10.41
CA THR A 85 -0.56 15.77 -10.68
C THR A 85 0.69 14.90 -10.82
N ASP A 86 1.69 15.35 -11.56
CA ASP A 86 2.94 14.61 -11.77
C ASP A 86 3.74 14.49 -10.47
N LEU A 87 3.81 15.58 -9.69
CA LEU A 87 4.41 15.55 -8.36
C LEU A 87 3.67 14.55 -7.45
N HIS A 88 2.34 14.63 -7.41
CA HIS A 88 1.54 13.73 -6.59
C HIS A 88 1.71 12.26 -7.01
N GLN A 89 1.84 11.97 -8.31
CA GLN A 89 2.07 10.62 -8.78
C GLN A 89 3.39 10.05 -8.26
N LYS A 90 4.46 10.86 -8.22
CA LYS A 90 5.74 10.47 -7.63
C LYS A 90 5.62 10.23 -6.12
N GLU A 91 4.95 11.12 -5.40
CA GLU A 91 4.67 10.93 -3.97
C GLU A 91 3.89 9.64 -3.70
N TYR A 92 2.87 9.35 -4.52
CA TYR A 92 2.03 8.18 -4.37
C TYR A 92 2.80 6.88 -4.63
N ARG A 93 3.64 6.83 -5.67
CA ARG A 93 4.51 5.67 -5.91
C ARG A 93 5.47 5.41 -4.74
N ARG A 94 6.03 6.48 -4.16
CA ARG A 94 6.87 6.37 -2.96
C ARG A 94 6.09 5.81 -1.77
N PHE A 95 4.85 6.28 -1.57
CA PHE A 95 3.95 5.74 -0.56
C PHE A 95 3.69 4.24 -0.79
N GLU A 96 3.37 3.83 -2.02
CA GLU A 96 3.15 2.41 -2.36
C GLU A 96 4.40 1.57 -2.12
N ALA A 97 5.58 2.05 -2.51
CA ALA A 97 6.86 1.40 -2.25
C ALA A 97 7.08 1.18 -0.74
N ALA A 98 6.82 2.21 0.09
CA ALA A 98 6.94 2.09 1.55
C ALA A 98 5.96 1.04 2.14
N GLN A 99 4.70 1.02 1.70
CA GLN A 99 3.71 0.05 2.20
C GLN A 99 4.04 -1.38 1.75
N ASN A 100 4.48 -1.56 0.51
CA ASN A 100 4.90 -2.87 -0.01
C ASN A 100 6.14 -3.36 0.74
N LEU A 101 7.17 -2.52 0.88
CA LEU A 101 8.37 -2.84 1.64
C LEU A 101 8.02 -3.27 3.07
N LYS A 102 7.13 -2.51 3.73
CA LYS A 102 6.67 -2.83 5.08
C LYS A 102 6.00 -4.20 5.17
N ARG A 103 5.07 -4.50 4.27
CA ARG A 103 4.41 -5.80 4.22
C ARG A 103 5.43 -6.92 4.04
N ASP A 104 6.33 -6.75 3.07
CA ASP A 104 7.28 -7.78 2.68
C ASP A 104 8.30 -8.04 3.79
N LEU A 105 8.84 -6.99 4.42
CA LEU A 105 9.73 -7.13 5.57
C LEU A 105 9.02 -7.71 6.80
N SER A 106 7.76 -7.34 7.06
CA SER A 106 7.00 -7.93 8.18
C SER A 106 6.86 -9.44 8.02
N ASN A 107 6.59 -9.90 6.79
CA ASN A 107 6.51 -11.33 6.48
C ASN A 107 7.88 -12.03 6.58
N LEU A 108 8.95 -11.38 6.10
CA LEU A 108 10.30 -11.95 6.12
C LEU A 108 10.88 -12.06 7.53
N LEU A 109 10.62 -11.07 8.38
CA LEU A 109 11.10 -11.04 9.77
C LEU A 109 10.15 -11.75 10.75
N ASP A 110 9.06 -12.34 10.25
CA ASP A 110 7.98 -12.93 11.03
C ASP A 110 7.50 -12.01 12.17
N CYS A 111 7.40 -10.71 11.88
CA CYS A 111 6.99 -9.70 12.84
C CYS A 111 5.59 -9.16 12.55
N ALA A 112 4.96 -8.63 13.58
CA ALA A 112 3.68 -7.96 13.41
C ALA A 112 3.84 -6.71 12.53
N SER A 113 2.74 -6.26 11.91
CA SER A 113 2.76 -5.08 11.02
C SER A 113 3.17 -3.76 11.68
N ASP A 114 3.32 -3.71 13.01
CA ASP A 114 3.87 -2.59 13.76
C ASP A 114 5.34 -2.80 14.17
N GLY A 115 5.97 -3.88 13.69
CA GLY A 115 7.36 -4.24 13.99
C GLY A 115 7.55 -5.01 15.29
N TRP A 116 6.46 -5.36 15.98
CA TRP A 116 6.56 -6.08 17.25
C TRP A 116 7.03 -7.53 17.03
N VAL A 117 7.98 -7.96 17.87
CA VAL A 117 8.45 -9.35 17.99
C VAL A 117 8.52 -9.76 19.48
N PRO A 118 8.42 -11.06 19.80
CA PRO A 118 8.63 -11.55 21.15
C PRO A 118 10.05 -11.23 21.67
N PRO A 119 10.25 -11.01 22.97
CA PRO A 119 11.57 -10.71 23.55
C PRO A 119 12.63 -11.75 23.21
N GLU A 120 12.25 -13.03 23.09
CA GLU A 120 13.15 -14.14 22.77
C GLU A 120 13.69 -14.05 21.33
N GLY A 121 12.96 -13.41 20.42
CA GLY A 121 13.34 -13.22 19.01
C GLY A 121 13.93 -11.85 18.71
N TRP A 122 14.01 -10.95 19.69
CA TRP A 122 14.39 -9.55 19.49
C TRP A 122 15.77 -9.37 18.84
N GLU A 123 16.81 -10.01 19.40
CA GLU A 123 18.17 -9.87 18.88
C GLU A 123 18.32 -10.44 17.46
N ALA A 124 17.65 -11.55 17.17
CA ALA A 124 17.63 -12.15 15.84
C ALA A 124 16.93 -11.22 14.84
N ALA A 125 15.74 -10.70 15.17
CA ALA A 125 15.01 -9.77 14.33
C ALA A 125 15.78 -8.46 14.09
N LYS A 126 16.47 -7.93 15.11
CA LYS A 126 17.35 -6.75 14.98
C LYS A 126 18.49 -7.00 13.99
N ALA A 127 19.16 -8.15 14.10
CA ALA A 127 20.25 -8.52 13.21
C ALA A 127 19.75 -8.73 11.76
N GLU A 128 18.64 -9.43 11.58
CA GLU A 128 18.04 -9.67 10.27
C GLU A 128 17.52 -8.39 9.61
N ASN A 129 16.85 -7.50 10.36
CA ASN A 129 16.44 -6.19 9.87
C ASN A 129 17.64 -5.39 9.33
N ARG A 130 18.77 -5.39 10.05
CA ARG A 130 20.00 -4.73 9.60
C ARG A 130 20.56 -5.38 8.33
N ALA A 131 20.59 -6.71 8.27
CA ALA A 131 21.08 -7.44 7.11
C ALA A 131 20.22 -7.16 5.87
N MET A 132 18.89 -7.13 6.02
CA MET A 132 17.96 -6.80 4.94
C MET A 132 18.15 -5.36 4.45
N PHE A 133 18.33 -4.40 5.35
CA PHE A 133 18.63 -3.01 4.98
C PHE A 133 19.91 -2.91 4.16
N GLN A 134 20.98 -3.56 4.61
CA GLN A 134 22.26 -3.56 3.90
C GLN A 134 22.17 -4.21 2.52
N GLY A 135 21.47 -5.35 2.41
CA GLY A 135 21.25 -6.02 1.13
C GLY A 135 20.44 -5.17 0.15
N MET A 136 19.38 -4.51 0.62
CA MET A 136 18.58 -3.61 -0.22
C MET A 136 19.36 -2.36 -0.61
N LEU A 137 20.12 -1.77 0.32
CA LEU A 137 20.98 -0.63 0.04
C LEU A 137 22.01 -0.97 -1.04
N GLN A 138 22.63 -2.15 -0.96
CA GLN A 138 23.55 -2.61 -1.99
C GLN A 138 22.85 -2.71 -3.35
N ALA A 139 21.66 -3.31 -3.41
CA ALA A 139 20.91 -3.43 -4.66
C ALA A 139 20.54 -2.06 -5.26
N VAL A 140 20.15 -1.08 -4.43
CA VAL A 140 19.86 0.29 -4.87
C VAL A 140 21.11 0.96 -5.44
N LEU A 141 22.26 0.85 -4.76
CA LEU A 141 23.51 1.48 -5.20
C LEU A 141 24.12 0.82 -6.44
N GLU A 142 23.87 -0.48 -6.65
CA GLU A 142 24.34 -1.21 -7.83
C GLU A 142 23.45 -0.99 -9.06
N ASN A 143 22.24 -0.46 -8.90
CA ASN A 143 21.35 -0.13 -10.00
C ASN A 143 21.82 1.14 -10.74
N LYS A 144 22.53 0.95 -11.86
CA LYS A 144 23.15 2.03 -12.63
C LYS A 144 22.21 2.79 -13.56
N ASP A 145 21.03 2.23 -13.83
CA ASP A 145 20.05 2.80 -14.77
C ASP A 145 18.61 2.55 -14.24
N PRO A 146 18.26 3.17 -13.09
CA PRO A 146 16.91 3.06 -12.55
C PRO A 146 15.92 3.78 -13.46
N ASP A 147 14.68 3.29 -13.52
CA ASP A 147 13.60 3.95 -14.24
C ASP A 147 13.39 5.39 -13.72
N ASP A 148 12.97 6.30 -14.59
CA ASP A 148 12.64 7.70 -14.29
C ASP A 148 11.53 7.83 -13.24
N ASP A 149 10.78 6.76 -13.02
CA ASP A 149 9.72 6.65 -12.02
C ASP A 149 10.09 5.81 -10.78
N GLU A 150 11.32 5.28 -10.70
CA GLU A 150 11.82 4.51 -9.55
C GLU A 150 11.82 5.37 -8.27
N PRO A 151 11.06 4.99 -7.22
CA PRO A 151 10.91 5.81 -6.02
C PRO A 151 12.15 5.80 -5.11
N ILE A 152 13.02 4.79 -5.21
CA ILE A 152 14.17 4.59 -4.32
C ILE A 152 15.46 4.53 -5.13
N ARG A 153 16.28 5.60 -5.06
CA ARG A 153 17.46 5.75 -5.92
C ARG A 153 18.77 5.87 -5.16
N ASN A 154 18.70 6.14 -3.87
CA ASN A 154 19.86 6.33 -3.02
C ASN A 154 19.55 5.89 -1.58
N GLU A 155 20.58 5.95 -0.74
CA GLU A 155 20.47 5.59 0.68
C GLU A 155 19.45 6.43 1.44
N GLY A 156 19.38 7.73 1.17
CA GLY A 156 18.42 8.63 1.81
C GLY A 156 16.99 8.24 1.49
N ASP A 157 16.68 7.98 0.22
CA ASP A 157 15.35 7.54 -0.20
C ASP A 157 14.93 6.24 0.50
N LEU A 158 15.87 5.29 0.59
CA LEU A 158 15.65 3.99 1.24
C LEU A 158 15.41 4.16 2.74
N ARG A 159 16.24 4.96 3.42
CA ARG A 159 16.09 5.24 4.87
C ARG A 159 14.76 5.89 5.19
N ASP A 160 14.31 6.82 4.35
CA ASP A 160 13.04 7.53 4.52
C ASP A 160 11.81 6.61 4.45
N ILE A 161 11.88 5.51 3.69
CA ILE A 161 10.77 4.55 3.57
C ILE A 161 10.96 3.29 4.44
N TRP A 162 12.12 3.15 5.09
CA TRP A 162 12.42 1.95 5.85
C TRP A 162 11.49 1.85 7.07
N PRO A 163 10.75 0.75 7.24
CA PRO A 163 9.60 0.72 8.15
C PRO A 163 9.96 0.46 9.63
N PHE A 164 11.19 0.04 9.92
CA PHE A 164 11.62 -0.42 11.25
C PHE A 164 12.90 0.29 11.70
N ASP A 165 13.04 0.53 13.00
CA ASP A 165 14.20 1.26 13.50
C ASP A 165 15.52 0.53 13.21
N LEU A 166 16.48 1.25 12.63
CA LEU A 166 17.84 0.78 12.40
C LEU A 166 18.70 1.08 13.63
N LEU A 167 18.43 0.35 14.72
CA LEU A 167 19.12 0.55 16.00
C LEU A 167 20.64 0.36 15.85
N GLU A 168 21.45 1.27 16.37
CA GLU A 168 22.91 1.10 16.46
C GLU A 168 23.26 0.07 17.56
N GLU A 169 24.51 -0.38 17.58
CA GLU A 169 25.04 -1.21 18.67
C GLU A 169 25.59 -0.26 19.74
N ASP A 170 25.15 -0.44 21.00
CA ASP A 170 25.64 0.30 22.18
C ASP A 170 27.07 -0.14 22.57
#